data_AF-A0AA89BSW4-F1
#
_entry.id   AF-A0AA89BSW4-F1
#
_cell.length_a   1.000
_cell.length_b   1.000
_cell.length_c   1.000
_cell.angle_alpha   90.00
_cell.angle_beta   90.00
_cell.angle_gamma   90.00
#
_symmetry.space_group_name_H-M   'P 1'
#
loop_
_entity.id
_entity.type
_entity.pdbx_description
1 polymer ?
#
loop_
_entity_poly.entity_id
_entity_poly.type
_entity_poly.pdbx_seq_one_letter_code
_entity_poly.pdbx_strand_id
1 'polypeptide(L)'
;MMCRMYSHVDRAVELGESDYDASFVVSAIGILHTVGNIVCGFIGDRNRVNKSCFYSVALWICGVALALVPLFKQLVGTGVLVGIYGLLSAATEALKMAIVVDIVGMTKLTDAYGLLMFLQGIANLTGPPVAGWLFDISGSYDHTFLTAGISLVVAGVLSMIPACGRKEVET
;
A
#
# COMPACT_ATOMS: atom_id res chain seq x y z
N MET A 1 6.89 -2.12 5.63
CA MET A 1 5.99 -3.28 5.59
C MET A 1 6.74 -4.61 5.48
N MET A 2 7.72 -4.72 4.58
CA MET A 2 8.56 -5.93 4.43
C MET A 2 9.22 -6.41 5.73
N CYS A 3 9.69 -5.49 6.60
CA CYS A 3 10.40 -5.84 7.84
C CYS A 3 9.62 -6.70 8.84
N ARG A 4 8.30 -6.52 9.00
CA ARG A 4 7.52 -7.34 9.96
C ARG A 4 7.10 -8.67 9.36
N MET A 5 7.01 -8.74 8.03
CA MET A 5 6.82 -10.00 7.34
C MET A 5 8.07 -10.85 7.46
N TYR A 6 9.27 -10.26 7.27
CA TYR A 6 10.53 -10.93 7.55
C TYR A 6 10.63 -11.32 9.04
N SER A 7 10.34 -10.41 9.98
CA SER A 7 10.45 -10.74 11.41
C SER A 7 9.49 -11.82 11.90
N HIS A 8 8.28 -11.95 11.32
CA HIS A 8 7.35 -13.04 11.65
C HIS A 8 7.78 -14.37 11.03
N VAL A 9 8.44 -14.32 9.88
CA VAL A 9 9.06 -15.48 9.23
C VAL A 9 10.27 -15.94 10.03
N ASP A 10 11.16 -15.03 10.41
CA ASP A 10 12.31 -15.29 11.28
C ASP A 10 11.86 -15.88 12.63
N ARG A 11 10.78 -15.35 13.24
CA ARG A 11 10.19 -15.92 14.46
C ARG A 11 9.53 -17.28 14.26
N ALA A 12 8.87 -17.52 13.12
CA ALA A 12 8.25 -18.81 12.82
C ALA A 12 9.32 -19.92 12.65
N VAL A 13 10.46 -19.56 12.07
CA VAL A 13 11.65 -20.43 11.95
C VAL A 13 12.23 -20.76 13.33
N GLU A 14 12.31 -19.79 14.24
CA GLU A 14 12.73 -20.04 15.64
C GLU A 14 11.74 -20.92 16.43
N LEU A 15 10.46 -20.93 16.06
CA LEU A 15 9.39 -21.72 16.68
C LEU A 15 9.19 -23.10 16.05
N GLY A 16 9.97 -23.45 15.02
CA GLY A 16 9.91 -24.77 14.36
C GLY A 16 8.77 -24.95 13.35
N GLU A 17 8.07 -23.87 12.99
CA GLU A 17 7.16 -23.86 11.84
C GLU A 17 7.98 -23.70 10.54
N SER A 18 7.58 -24.43 9.49
CA SER A 18 8.41 -24.59 8.30
C SER A 18 8.60 -23.28 7.53
N ASP A 19 9.85 -23.00 7.13
CA ASP A 19 10.25 -21.92 6.22
C ASP A 19 9.45 -21.89 4.89
N TYR A 20 8.80 -23.01 4.59
CA TYR A 20 8.00 -23.24 3.40
C TYR A 20 6.71 -22.42 3.39
N ASP A 21 6.01 -22.30 4.53
CA ASP A 21 4.73 -21.57 4.61
C ASP A 21 4.95 -20.06 4.46
N ALA A 22 6.03 -19.54 5.03
CA ALA A 22 6.46 -18.16 4.88
C ALA A 22 6.71 -17.77 3.42
N SER A 23 7.53 -18.56 2.74
CA SER A 23 7.90 -18.37 1.34
C SER A 23 6.69 -18.51 0.42
N PHE A 24 5.77 -19.42 0.75
CA PHE A 24 4.51 -19.60 0.04
C PHE A 24 3.60 -18.37 0.17
N VAL A 25 3.47 -17.80 1.36
CA VAL A 25 2.65 -16.59 1.59
C VAL A 25 3.23 -15.39 0.85
N VAL A 26 4.55 -15.17 0.87
CA VAL A 26 5.21 -14.09 0.11
C VAL A 26 4.97 -14.24 -1.40
N SER A 27 5.13 -15.46 -1.92
CA SER A 27 4.88 -15.77 -3.34
C SER A 27 3.42 -15.54 -3.72
N ALA A 28 2.48 -15.99 -2.88
CA ALA A 28 1.06 -15.77 -3.08
C ALA A 28 0.69 -14.28 -3.08
N ILE A 29 1.30 -13.47 -2.21
CA ILE A 29 1.10 -12.01 -2.20
C ILE A 29 1.61 -11.37 -3.48
N GLY A 30 2.78 -11.79 -3.99
CA GLY A 30 3.29 -11.29 -5.27
C GLY A 30 2.35 -11.59 -6.45
N ILE A 31 1.80 -12.80 -6.49
CA ILE A 31 0.81 -13.20 -7.50
C ILE A 31 -0.47 -12.38 -7.35
N LEU A 32 -1.04 -12.29 -6.13
CA LEU A 32 -2.25 -11.51 -5.84
C LEU A 32 -2.06 -10.03 -6.14
N HIS A 33 -0.89 -9.46 -5.87
CA HIS A 33 -0.55 -8.09 -6.19
C HIS A 33 -0.60 -7.85 -7.70
N THR A 34 0.01 -8.75 -8.48
CA THR A 34 0.01 -8.66 -9.95
C THR A 34 -1.39 -8.80 -10.52
N VAL A 35 -2.16 -9.78 -10.04
CA VAL A 35 -3.57 -9.98 -10.47
C VAL A 35 -4.44 -8.78 -10.06
N GLY A 36 -4.25 -8.26 -8.84
CA GLY A 36 -4.95 -7.09 -8.33
C GLY A 36 -4.72 -5.84 -9.20
N ASN A 37 -3.47 -5.64 -9.65
CA ASN A 37 -3.10 -4.57 -10.58
C ASN A 37 -3.87 -4.68 -11.90
N ILE A 38 -3.94 -5.87 -12.50
CA ILE A 38 -4.61 -6.08 -13.79
C ILE A 38 -6.12 -5.86 -13.65
N VAL A 39 -6.74 -6.46 -12.64
CA VAL A 39 -8.19 -6.37 -12.41
C VAL A 39 -8.60 -4.94 -12.10
N CYS A 40 -7.89 -4.25 -11.22
CA CYS A 40 -8.21 -2.88 -10.85
C CYS A 40 -7.87 -1.88 -11.96
N GLY A 41 -6.84 -2.14 -12.75
CA GLY A 41 -6.57 -1.39 -13.98
C GLY A 41 -7.74 -1.46 -14.96
N PHE A 42 -8.31 -2.66 -15.14
CA PHE A 42 -9.48 -2.86 -16.01
C PHE A 42 -10.75 -2.18 -15.45
N ILE A 43 -10.94 -2.20 -14.13
CA ILE A 43 -12.06 -1.51 -13.47
C ILE A 43 -11.90 0.02 -13.57
N GLY A 44 -10.66 0.53 -13.44
CA GLY A 44 -10.33 1.96 -13.54
C GLY A 44 -10.49 2.55 -14.94
N ASP A 45 -10.41 1.73 -15.98
CA ASP A 45 -10.65 2.13 -17.38
C ASP A 45 -12.14 2.32 -17.69
N ARG A 46 -13.04 1.82 -16.83
CA ARG A 46 -14.49 1.98 -17.01
C ARG A 46 -14.88 3.45 -16.78
N ASN A 47 -15.26 4.14 -17.85
CA ASN A 47 -15.64 5.57 -17.92
C ASN A 47 -16.84 6.01 -17.04
N ARG A 48 -17.35 5.15 -16.16
CA ARG A 48 -18.49 5.41 -15.26
C ARG A 48 -18.06 5.57 -13.79
N VAL A 49 -16.78 5.38 -13.46
CA VAL A 49 -16.28 5.43 -12.09
C VAL A 49 -15.39 6.66 -11.91
N ASN A 50 -15.70 7.48 -10.91
CA ASN A 50 -14.82 8.58 -10.51
C ASN A 50 -13.49 8.01 -9.99
N LYS A 51 -12.47 7.94 -10.85
CA LYS A 51 -11.14 7.35 -10.55
C LYS A 51 -10.55 7.90 -9.25
N SER A 52 -10.72 9.20 -9.00
CA SER A 52 -10.23 9.88 -7.78
C SER A 52 -10.97 9.44 -6.51
N CYS A 53 -12.29 9.24 -6.58
CA CYS A 53 -13.08 8.76 -5.45
C CYS A 53 -12.80 7.28 -5.16
N PHE A 54 -12.73 6.45 -6.21
CA PHE A 54 -12.38 5.03 -6.09
C PHE A 54 -10.96 4.84 -5.50
N TYR A 55 -10.00 5.64 -5.96
CA TYR A 55 -8.64 5.67 -5.40
C TYR A 55 -8.65 6.03 -3.91
N SER A 56 -9.40 7.07 -3.51
CA SER A 56 -9.45 7.52 -2.12
C SER A 56 -10.09 6.47 -1.20
N VAL A 57 -11.17 5.83 -1.64
CA VAL A 57 -11.82 4.74 -0.90
C VAL A 57 -10.88 3.53 -0.79
N ALA A 58 -10.22 3.14 -1.87
CA ALA A 58 -9.25 2.06 -1.85
C ALA A 58 -8.09 2.36 -0.88
N LEU A 59 -7.57 3.59 -0.88
CA LEU A 59 -6.49 4.01 0.01
C LEU A 59 -6.94 4.00 1.49
N TRP A 60 -8.17 4.39 1.76
CA TRP A 60 -8.74 4.33 3.10
C TRP A 60 -8.89 2.90 3.59
N ILE A 61 -9.42 1.99 2.75
CA ILE A 61 -9.53 0.56 3.07
C ILE A 61 -8.14 -0.06 3.26
N CYS A 62 -7.15 0.30 2.45
CA CYS A 62 -5.74 -0.10 2.65
C CYS A 62 -5.21 0.31 4.02
N GLY A 63 -5.42 1.57 4.41
CA GLY A 63 -4.95 2.10 5.69
C GLY A 63 -5.61 1.41 6.88
N VAL A 64 -6.92 1.16 6.81
CA VAL A 64 -7.66 0.42 7.83
C VAL A 64 -7.17 -1.04 7.90
N ALA A 65 -7.02 -1.71 6.75
CA ALA A 65 -6.49 -3.07 6.71
C ALA A 65 -5.09 -3.15 7.36
N LEU A 66 -4.20 -2.19 7.06
CA LEU A 66 -2.87 -2.13 7.65
C LEU A 66 -2.89 -1.84 9.15
N ALA A 67 -3.79 -0.98 9.62
CA ALA A 67 -3.97 -0.70 11.04
C ALA A 67 -4.54 -1.90 11.82
N LEU A 68 -5.29 -2.79 11.15
CA LEU A 68 -5.78 -4.05 11.74
C LEU A 68 -4.71 -5.15 11.79
N VAL A 69 -3.68 -5.12 10.93
CA VAL A 69 -2.58 -6.10 10.94
C VAL A 69 -1.93 -6.32 12.33
N PRO A 70 -1.56 -5.28 13.11
CA PRO A 70 -0.97 -5.49 14.44
C PRO A 70 -1.92 -6.11 15.47
N LEU A 71 -3.23 -6.11 15.25
CA LEU A 71 -4.20 -6.69 16.18
C LEU A 71 -4.29 -8.22 16.09
N PHE A 72 -3.88 -8.81 14.97
CA PHE A 72 -3.90 -10.25 14.76
C PHE A 72 -2.50 -10.85 15.01
N LYS A 73 -2.41 -11.77 15.98
CA LYS A 73 -1.17 -12.48 16.36
C LYS A 73 -0.99 -13.83 15.66
N GLN A 74 -1.95 -14.24 14.84
CA GLN A 74 -1.99 -15.57 14.22
C GLN A 74 -1.49 -15.50 12.77
N LEU A 75 -0.51 -16.33 12.41
CA LEU A 75 0.15 -16.34 11.09
C LEU A 75 -0.83 -16.35 9.92
N VAL A 76 -1.86 -17.20 9.99
CA VAL A 76 -2.89 -17.29 8.95
C VAL A 76 -3.74 -16.01 8.85
N GLY A 77 -4.12 -15.42 9.98
CA GLY A 77 -4.90 -14.18 10.02
C GLY A 77 -4.12 -12.98 9.47
N THR A 78 -2.84 -12.90 9.81
CA THR A 78 -1.92 -11.89 9.29
C THR A 78 -1.68 -12.08 7.80
N GLY A 79 -1.52 -13.31 7.32
CA GLY A 79 -1.33 -13.62 5.89
C GLY A 79 -2.52 -13.19 5.03
N VAL A 80 -3.75 -13.43 5.48
CA VAL A 80 -4.96 -13.00 4.77
C VAL A 80 -5.07 -11.47 4.73
N LEU A 81 -4.82 -10.78 5.85
CA LEU A 81 -4.85 -9.32 5.92
C LEU A 81 -3.79 -8.68 5.03
N VAL A 82 -2.58 -9.24 5.01
CA VAL A 82 -1.51 -8.78 4.12
C VAL A 82 -1.84 -9.07 2.65
N GLY A 83 -2.49 -10.18 2.34
CA GLY A 83 -2.99 -10.48 1.00
C GLY A 83 -4.05 -9.47 0.53
N ILE A 84 -5.01 -9.14 1.39
CA ILE A 84 -6.02 -8.10 1.12
C ILE A 84 -5.36 -6.74 0.93
N TYR A 85 -4.42 -6.37 1.82
CA TYR A 85 -3.64 -5.15 1.67
C TYR A 85 -2.87 -5.13 0.35
N GLY A 86 -2.21 -6.24 -0.04
CA GLY A 86 -1.46 -6.35 -1.29
C GLY A 86 -2.36 -6.16 -2.51
N LEU A 87 -3.55 -6.74 -2.50
CA LEU A 87 -4.54 -6.57 -3.58
C LEU A 87 -5.02 -5.11 -3.70
N LEU A 88 -5.33 -4.47 -2.57
CA LEU A 88 -5.81 -3.09 -2.55
C LEU A 88 -4.69 -2.08 -2.85
N SER A 89 -3.47 -2.33 -2.35
CA SER A 89 -2.28 -1.52 -2.63
C SER A 89 -1.96 -1.54 -4.11
N ALA A 90 -2.01 -2.72 -4.75
CA ALA A 90 -1.88 -2.86 -6.20
C ALA A 90 -2.91 -1.96 -6.91
N ALA A 91 -4.18 -2.05 -6.53
CA ALA A 91 -5.22 -1.19 -7.11
C ALA A 91 -4.83 0.29 -7.09
N THR A 92 -4.40 0.80 -5.93
CA THR A 92 -3.98 2.19 -5.78
C THR A 92 -2.75 2.54 -6.62
N GLU A 93 -1.78 1.64 -6.78
CA GLU A 93 -0.60 1.88 -7.62
C GLU A 93 -0.94 1.96 -9.11
N ALA A 94 -1.81 1.09 -9.61
CA ALA A 94 -2.29 1.14 -10.99
C ALA A 94 -3.09 2.42 -11.27
N LEU A 95 -3.98 2.81 -10.36
CA LEU A 95 -4.79 4.03 -10.48
C LEU A 95 -3.96 5.32 -10.39
N LYS A 96 -2.85 5.32 -9.61
CA LYS A 96 -1.94 6.47 -9.50
C LYS A 96 -1.43 6.91 -10.88
N MET A 97 -1.03 5.96 -11.72
CA MET A 97 -0.58 6.23 -13.09
C MET A 97 -1.67 6.90 -13.92
N ALA A 98 -2.88 6.32 -13.93
CA ALA A 98 -4.01 6.87 -14.69
C ALA A 98 -4.37 8.30 -14.24
N ILE A 99 -4.38 8.56 -12.94
CA ILE A 99 -4.65 9.90 -12.38
C ILE A 99 -3.56 10.90 -12.78
N VAL A 100 -2.28 10.49 -12.77
CA VAL A 100 -1.18 11.36 -13.22
C VAL A 100 -1.35 11.71 -14.70
N VAL A 101 -1.68 10.74 -15.56
CA VAL A 101 -1.95 10.99 -16.99
C VAL A 101 -3.07 12.03 -17.16
N ASP A 102 -4.16 11.86 -16.41
CA ASP A 102 -5.32 12.76 -16.46
C ASP A 102 -4.96 14.19 -15.99
N ILE A 103 -3.95 14.38 -15.13
CA ILE A 103 -3.54 15.68 -14.58
C ILE A 103 -2.53 16.42 -15.46
N VAL A 104 -1.47 15.74 -15.93
CA VAL A 104 -0.36 16.37 -16.68
C VAL A 104 -0.45 16.17 -18.19
N GLY A 105 -1.34 15.28 -18.65
CA GLY A 105 -1.42 14.86 -20.04
C GLY A 105 -0.28 13.92 -20.45
N MET A 106 -0.47 13.19 -21.55
CA MET A 106 0.49 12.18 -22.03
C MET A 106 1.88 12.75 -22.36
N THR A 107 1.96 14.03 -22.76
CA THR A 107 3.21 14.69 -23.19
C THR A 107 4.19 14.96 -22.05
N LYS A 108 3.71 15.15 -20.80
CA LYS A 108 4.56 15.41 -19.63
C LYS A 108 4.51 14.30 -18.57
N LEU A 109 3.87 13.18 -18.91
CA LEU A 109 3.70 12.04 -18.01
C LEU A 109 5.03 11.51 -17.50
N THR A 110 6.00 11.28 -18.39
CA THR A 110 7.32 10.71 -18.03
C THR A 110 8.08 11.62 -17.07
N ASP A 111 8.06 12.93 -17.30
CA ASP A 111 8.75 13.91 -16.45
C ASP A 111 8.11 13.97 -15.05
N ALA A 112 6.78 14.07 -14.99
CA ALA A 112 6.05 14.12 -13.74
C ALA A 112 6.19 12.81 -12.95
N TYR A 113 6.07 11.67 -13.63
CA TYR A 113 6.21 10.36 -13.01
C TYR A 113 7.65 10.06 -12.59
N GLY A 114 8.63 10.54 -13.35
CA GLY A 114 10.05 10.49 -12.97
C GLY A 114 10.33 11.23 -11.66
N LEU A 115 9.78 12.44 -11.49
CA LEU A 115 9.88 13.19 -10.24
C LEU A 115 9.16 12.49 -9.08
N LEU A 116 7.97 11.92 -9.31
CA LEU A 116 7.26 11.12 -8.31
C LEU A 116 8.08 9.91 -7.85
N MET A 117 8.70 9.20 -8.79
CA MET A 117 9.57 8.06 -8.49
C MET A 117 10.84 8.46 -7.75
N PHE A 118 11.42 9.63 -8.07
CA PHE A 118 12.55 10.17 -7.34
C PHE A 118 12.22 10.45 -5.87
N LEU A 119 11.09 11.12 -5.61
CA LEU A 119 10.60 11.37 -4.25
C LEU A 119 10.28 10.06 -3.51
N GLN A 120 9.67 9.10 -4.21
CA GLN A 120 9.40 7.77 -3.65
C GLN A 120 10.69 7.01 -3.30
N GLY A 121 11.75 7.17 -4.09
CA GLY A 121 13.08 6.65 -3.77
C GLY A 121 13.64 7.21 -2.47
N ILE A 122 13.55 8.54 -2.27
CA ILE A 122 13.97 9.18 -1.01
C ILE A 122 13.12 8.69 0.17
N ALA A 123 11.81 8.56 0.00
CA ALA A 123 10.92 8.03 1.02
C ALA A 123 11.27 6.56 1.39
N ASN A 124 11.60 5.73 0.40
CA ASN A 124 12.02 4.35 0.63
C ASN A 124 13.40 4.25 1.28
N LEU A 125 14.31 5.20 1.02
CA LEU A 125 15.61 5.26 1.69
C LEU A 125 15.49 5.72 3.14
N THR A 126 14.60 6.68 3.42
CA THR A 126 14.35 7.22 4.76
C THR A 126 13.40 6.35 5.59
N GLY A 127 12.60 5.49 4.96
CA GLY A 127 11.67 4.59 5.63
C GLY A 127 12.34 3.64 6.64
N PRO A 128 13.36 2.84 6.26
CA PRO A 128 14.07 1.94 7.16
C PRO A 128 14.71 2.64 8.38
N PRO A 129 15.47 3.74 8.27
CA PRO A 129 16.06 4.40 9.44
C PRO A 129 15.00 5.01 10.36
N VAL A 130 13.92 5.56 9.81
CA VAL A 130 12.78 6.05 10.61
C VAL A 130 12.08 4.88 11.32
N ALA A 131 11.91 3.74 10.64
CA ALA A 131 11.32 2.54 11.23
C ALA A 131 12.20 1.94 12.34
N GLY A 132 13.52 1.94 12.15
CA GLY A 132 14.50 1.52 13.15
C GLY A 132 14.49 2.44 14.38
N TRP A 133 14.47 3.76 14.16
CA TRP A 133 14.36 4.72 15.27
C TRP A 133 13.04 4.59 16.05
N LEU A 134 11.91 4.38 15.36
CA LEU A 134 10.63 4.09 16.02
C LEU A 134 10.68 2.77 16.82
N PHE A 135 11.38 1.76 16.31
CA PHE A 135 11.58 0.49 16.99
C PHE A 135 12.42 0.65 18.25
N ASP A 136 13.50 1.44 18.20
CA ASP A 136 14.38 1.72 19.34
C ASP A 136 13.65 2.44 20.49
N ILE A 137 12.71 3.33 20.16
CA ILE A 137 11.92 4.07 21.17
C ILE A 137 10.79 3.23 21.75
N SER A 138 10.07 2.49 20.90
CA SER A 138 8.84 1.80 21.33
C SER A 138 9.08 0.37 21.84
N GLY A 139 10.24 -0.22 21.53
CA GLY A 139 10.59 -1.60 21.90
C GLY A 139 9.68 -2.66 21.28
N SER A 140 8.83 -2.32 20.33
CA SER A 140 7.84 -3.22 19.72
C SER A 140 7.46 -2.76 18.31
N TYR A 141 7.49 -3.71 17.36
CA TYR A 141 7.11 -3.47 15.95
C TYR A 141 5.61 -3.19 15.76
N ASP A 142 4.76 -3.41 16.77
CA ASP A 142 3.32 -3.13 16.69
C ASP A 142 3.04 -1.63 16.49
N HIS A 143 3.79 -0.77 17.18
CA HIS A 143 3.60 0.67 17.12
C HIS A 143 4.00 1.26 15.76
N THR A 144 5.10 0.80 15.16
CA THR A 144 5.53 1.25 13.83
C THR A 144 4.49 0.95 12.75
N PHE A 145 3.78 -0.18 12.88
CA PHE A 145 2.70 -0.56 11.95
C PHE A 145 1.45 0.24 12.19
N LEU A 146 1.11 0.50 13.46
CA LEU A 146 -0.02 1.36 13.79
C LEU A 146 0.20 2.78 13.27
N THR A 147 1.40 3.35 13.46
CA THR A 147 1.73 4.68 12.94
C THR A 147 1.72 4.73 11.41
N ALA A 148 2.19 3.67 10.75
CA ALA A 148 2.13 3.56 9.28
C ALA A 148 0.69 3.38 8.75
N GLY A 149 -0.15 2.62 9.46
CA GLY A 149 -1.57 2.48 9.14
C GLY A 149 -2.32 3.80 9.29
N ILE A 150 -2.09 4.51 10.40
CA ILE A 150 -2.68 5.83 10.65
C ILE A 150 -2.24 6.84 9.60
N SER A 151 -0.96 6.87 9.22
CA SER A 151 -0.49 7.81 8.18
C SER A 151 -1.12 7.54 6.82
N LEU A 152 -1.39 6.28 6.47
CA LEU A 152 -2.14 5.92 5.25
C LEU A 152 -3.62 6.29 5.34
N VAL A 153 -4.26 6.10 6.49
CA VAL A 153 -5.65 6.55 6.69
C VAL A 153 -5.74 8.07 6.56
N VAL A 154 -4.82 8.81 7.18
CA VAL A 154 -4.73 10.27 7.05
C VAL A 154 -4.48 10.66 5.59
N ALA A 155 -3.59 9.98 4.87
CA ALA A 155 -3.37 10.21 3.44
C ALA A 155 -4.64 9.94 2.61
N GLY A 156 -5.40 8.89 2.92
CA GLY A 156 -6.66 8.57 2.25
C GLY A 156 -7.73 9.63 2.48
N VAL A 157 -7.87 10.10 3.71
CA VAL A 157 -8.77 11.23 4.05
C VAL A 157 -8.30 12.51 3.37
N LEU A 158 -7.00 12.79 3.35
CA LEU A 158 -6.44 13.96 2.68
C LEU A 158 -6.66 13.89 1.16
N SER A 159 -6.55 12.71 0.54
CA SER A 159 -6.86 12.47 -0.88
C SER A 159 -8.36 12.56 -1.19
N MET A 160 -9.24 12.35 -0.21
CA MET A 160 -10.67 12.63 -0.39
C MET A 160 -10.97 14.13 -0.55
N ILE A 161 -10.15 15.02 0.01
CA ILE A 161 -10.35 16.48 -0.07
C ILE A 161 -10.28 16.98 -1.53
N PRO A 162 -9.24 16.69 -2.33
CA PRO A 162 -9.23 17.02 -3.75
C PRO A 162 -10.25 16.20 -4.54
N ALA A 163 -10.62 14.99 -4.13
CA ALA A 163 -11.66 14.19 -4.80
C ALA A 163 -13.08 14.79 -4.64
N CYS A 164 -13.34 15.51 -3.53
CA CYS A 164 -14.61 16.19 -3.28
C CYS A 164 -14.60 17.66 -3.75
N GLY A 165 -13.43 18.30 -3.77
CA GLY A 165 -13.25 19.70 -4.16
C GLY A 165 -12.93 19.97 -5.63
N ARG A 166 -12.47 18.97 -6.41
CA ARG A 166 -12.28 19.13 -7.86
C ARG A 166 -13.41 18.46 -8.63
N LYS A 167 -14.43 19.26 -8.93
CA LYS A 167 -14.94 19.28 -10.31
C LYS A 167 -13.91 20.04 -11.17
N GLU A 168 -13.88 19.74 -12.47
CA GLU A 168 -12.90 20.16 -13.50
C GLU A 168 -11.53 19.47 -13.46
N VAL A 169 -11.00 18.99 -14.59
CA VAL A 169 -10.88 19.73 -15.85
C VAL A 169 -11.42 18.93 -17.05
N GLU A 170 -12.56 19.37 -17.59
CA GLU A 170 -12.96 19.15 -18.97
C GLU A 170 -12.05 20.03 -19.85
N THR A 171 -11.22 19.41 -20.69
CA THR A 171 -10.72 20.00 -21.95
C THR A 171 -10.38 18.88 -22.92
#